data_AF-A0A3B1A0E1-F1
#
_entry.id   AF-A0A3B1A0E1-F1
#
_cell.length_a   1.000
_cell.length_b   1.000
_cell.length_c   1.000
_cell.angle_alpha   90.00
_cell.angle_beta   90.00
_cell.angle_gamma   90.00
#
_symmetry.space_group_name_H-M   'P 1'
#
loop_
_entity.id
_entity.type
_entity.pdbx_description
1 polymer ?
#
loop_
_entity_poly.entity_id
_entity_poly.type
_entity_poly.pdbx_seq_one_letter_code
_entity_poly.pdbx_strand_id
1 'polypeptide(L)'
;MATMSRQAYAEMFGPTTGDKLRLADTELWIEVEKDFTTYGDEVKFGGGKVIRDGMGQSQAVSAEVADLVITNALIIDHWGIVKADIGIKNGRIAAIGKAGNPDVQDNVDIIIGPGTDVIGGEGKIITAGGIDAHIHFICPQQIEEALASGITTMLGGGTGPSTGTNATTCTPGPWNIHRMLEAAEAFP
;
A
#
# COMPACT_ATOMS: atom_id res chain seq x y z
N MET A 1 32.11 -8.46 -11.22
CA MET A 1 30.88 -7.98 -10.56
C MET A 1 31.13 -6.59 -10.02
N ALA A 2 30.16 -5.68 -10.18
CA ALA A 2 30.20 -4.37 -9.52
C ALA A 2 29.78 -4.53 -8.05
N THR A 3 30.20 -3.61 -7.19
CA THR A 3 29.88 -3.61 -5.76
C THR A 3 29.36 -2.24 -5.35
N MET A 4 28.42 -2.19 -4.42
CA MET A 4 27.90 -0.96 -3.82
C MET A 4 27.95 -1.06 -2.29
N SER A 5 28.19 0.06 -1.60
CA SER A 5 28.13 0.08 -0.14
C SER A 5 26.69 -0.10 0.35
N ARG A 6 26.49 -0.72 1.52
CA ARG A 6 25.15 -0.88 2.11
C ARG A 6 24.44 0.45 2.33
N GLN A 7 25.18 1.49 2.74
CA GLN A 7 24.62 2.82 2.94
C GLN A 7 24.07 3.40 1.62
N ALA A 8 24.86 3.37 0.54
CA ALA A 8 24.41 3.86 -0.76
C ALA A 8 23.21 3.05 -1.29
N TYR A 9 23.18 1.74 -1.02
CA TYR A 9 22.02 0.90 -1.33
C TYR A 9 20.76 1.39 -0.63
N ALA A 10 20.83 1.56 0.70
CA ALA A 10 19.70 1.98 1.51
C ALA A 10 19.20 3.38 1.12
N GLU A 11 20.11 4.29 0.77
CA GLU A 11 19.76 5.64 0.28
C GLU A 11 19.07 5.62 -1.10
N MET A 12 19.40 4.66 -1.97
CA MET A 12 18.81 4.58 -3.32
C MET A 12 17.51 3.77 -3.38
N PHE A 13 17.44 2.66 -2.66
CA PHE A 13 16.37 1.67 -2.78
C PHE A 13 15.62 1.43 -1.46
N GLY A 14 16.00 2.07 -0.37
CA GLY A 14 15.51 1.75 0.98
C GLY A 14 16.23 0.54 1.59
N PRO A 15 15.92 0.22 2.86
CA PRO A 15 16.58 -0.85 3.61
C PRO A 15 16.39 -2.22 2.93
N THR A 16 17.30 -3.14 3.23
CA THR A 16 17.23 -4.55 2.81
C THR A 16 17.48 -5.49 3.98
N THR A 17 17.49 -6.80 3.76
CA THR A 17 17.57 -7.82 4.81
C THR A 17 18.66 -7.53 5.85
N GLY A 18 18.27 -7.59 7.12
CA GLY A 18 19.10 -7.33 8.30
C GLY A 18 19.25 -5.85 8.69
N ASP A 19 18.83 -4.90 7.85
CA ASP A 19 18.77 -3.49 8.26
C ASP A 19 17.66 -3.26 9.27
N LYS A 20 17.86 -2.28 10.16
CA LYS A 20 16.92 -1.92 11.23
C LYS A 20 16.42 -0.50 11.11
N LEU A 21 15.15 -0.30 11.42
CA LEU A 21 14.50 1.01 11.38
C LEU A 21 13.75 1.24 12.68
N ARG A 22 13.86 2.47 13.22
CA ARG A 22 13.04 2.91 14.34
C ARG A 22 11.67 3.35 13.82
N LEU A 23 10.62 2.95 14.52
CA LEU A 23 9.27 3.43 14.23
C LEU A 23 9.06 4.80 14.89
N ALA A 24 9.05 5.85 14.06
CA ALA A 24 8.91 7.24 14.47
C ALA A 24 9.90 7.61 15.60
N ASP A 25 9.43 8.25 16.67
CA ASP A 25 10.19 8.64 17.85
C ASP A 25 10.10 7.63 19.00
N THR A 26 9.57 6.43 18.75
CA THR A 26 9.45 5.35 19.74
C THR A 26 10.76 4.59 19.96
N GLU A 27 10.79 3.67 20.92
CA GLU A 27 11.90 2.70 21.10
C GLU A 27 11.67 1.38 20.34
N LEU A 28 10.67 1.32 19.46
CA LEU A 28 10.39 0.13 18.65
C LEU A 28 11.30 0.12 17.43
N TRP A 29 12.01 -0.99 17.24
CA TRP A 29 12.86 -1.25 16.09
C TRP A 29 12.35 -2.46 15.30
N ILE A 30 12.20 -2.29 14.00
CA ILE A 30 11.91 -3.36 13.06
C ILE A 30 13.19 -3.78 12.35
N GLU A 31 13.26 -5.05 11.95
CA GLU A 31 14.34 -5.61 11.14
C GLU A 31 13.74 -6.14 9.84
N VAL A 32 14.37 -5.87 8.70
CA VAL A 32 13.91 -6.41 7.41
C VAL A 32 14.22 -7.91 7.36
N GLU A 33 13.18 -8.74 7.34
CA GLU A 33 13.28 -10.20 7.44
C GLU A 33 13.61 -10.86 6.10
N LYS A 34 13.10 -10.28 5.00
CA LYS A 34 13.29 -10.78 3.64
C LYS A 34 13.23 -9.63 2.64
N ASP A 35 14.06 -9.71 1.61
CA ASP A 35 13.97 -8.89 0.41
C ASP A 35 13.65 -9.79 -0.79
N PHE A 36 12.61 -9.44 -1.55
CA PHE A 36 12.18 -10.19 -2.72
C PHE A 36 12.90 -9.77 -4.01
N THR A 37 13.71 -8.71 -3.97
CA THR A 37 14.44 -8.25 -5.16
C THR A 37 15.57 -9.20 -5.57
N THR A 38 16.06 -9.00 -6.80
CA THR A 38 17.37 -9.49 -7.25
C THR A 38 18.32 -8.30 -7.32
N TYR A 39 19.45 -8.34 -6.58
CA TYR A 39 20.32 -7.17 -6.46
C TYR A 39 20.92 -6.71 -7.79
N GLY A 40 20.68 -5.45 -8.15
CA GLY A 40 21.04 -4.86 -9.44
C GLY A 40 19.89 -4.79 -10.44
N ASP A 41 18.76 -5.43 -10.14
CA ASP A 41 17.54 -5.45 -10.96
C ASP A 41 16.36 -4.71 -10.30
N GLU A 42 16.64 -3.89 -9.29
CA GLU A 42 15.64 -3.05 -8.63
C GLU A 42 15.00 -2.09 -9.64
N VAL A 43 13.67 -2.01 -9.63
CA VAL A 43 12.97 -1.07 -10.49
C VAL A 43 12.89 0.31 -9.83
N LYS A 44 13.25 1.34 -10.59
CA LYS A 44 13.09 2.76 -10.21
C LYS A 44 12.53 3.56 -11.39
N PHE A 45 11.62 4.47 -11.08
CA PHE A 45 11.06 5.42 -12.03
C PHE A 45 11.83 6.75 -12.03
N GLY A 46 11.87 7.44 -13.17
CA GLY A 46 12.49 8.76 -13.33
C GLY A 46 13.36 8.90 -14.59
N GLY A 47 13.82 10.12 -14.85
CA GLY A 47 14.67 10.42 -16.02
C GLY A 47 15.95 9.57 -16.03
N GLY A 48 16.12 8.75 -17.07
CA GLY A 48 17.28 7.86 -17.22
C GLY A 48 17.30 6.65 -16.27
N LYS A 49 16.17 6.33 -15.60
CA LYS A 49 16.06 5.21 -14.65
C LYS A 49 15.63 3.91 -15.34
N VAL A 50 15.16 2.94 -14.56
CA VAL A 50 14.92 1.55 -15.00
C VAL A 50 13.58 1.39 -15.71
N ILE A 51 12.50 1.94 -15.13
CA ILE A 51 11.15 1.81 -15.69
C ILE A 51 11.02 2.75 -16.90
N ARG A 52 11.41 2.23 -18.06
CA ARG A 52 11.34 2.84 -19.38
C ARG A 52 11.06 1.76 -20.42
N ASP A 53 10.48 2.18 -21.52
CA ASP A 53 10.13 1.31 -22.65
C ASP A 53 11.29 0.40 -23.07
N GLY A 54 11.03 -0.91 -23.12
CA GLY A 54 12.00 -1.95 -23.47
C GLY A 54 13.07 -2.23 -22.42
N MET A 55 13.07 -1.52 -21.30
CA MET A 55 13.94 -1.74 -20.14
C MET A 55 13.14 -2.42 -19.04
N GLY A 56 12.93 -1.79 -17.88
CA GLY A 56 12.06 -2.31 -16.82
C GLY A 56 10.56 -2.28 -17.15
N GLN A 57 10.15 -1.70 -18.29
CA GLN A 57 8.79 -1.76 -18.81
C GLN A 57 8.73 -2.65 -20.06
N SER A 58 7.93 -3.70 -20.00
CA SER A 58 7.69 -4.67 -21.07
C SER A 58 6.77 -4.15 -22.18
N GLN A 59 6.62 -4.93 -23.24
CA GLN A 59 5.62 -4.70 -24.31
C GLN A 59 4.30 -5.44 -24.07
N ALA A 60 4.14 -6.09 -22.91
CA ALA A 60 2.97 -6.90 -22.62
C ALA A 60 1.67 -6.06 -22.59
N VAL A 61 0.56 -6.71 -22.94
CA VAL A 61 -0.73 -6.05 -23.05
C VAL A 61 -1.36 -5.82 -21.67
N SER A 62 -2.33 -4.89 -21.60
CA SER A 62 -3.00 -4.53 -20.35
C SER A 62 -3.53 -5.73 -19.56
N ALA A 63 -3.97 -6.82 -20.21
CA ALA A 63 -4.46 -8.01 -19.51
C ALA A 63 -3.40 -8.72 -18.63
N GLU A 64 -2.12 -8.52 -18.91
CA GLU A 64 -1.00 -9.26 -18.30
C GLU A 64 -0.20 -8.41 -17.29
N VAL A 65 -0.33 -7.08 -17.35
CA VAL A 65 0.48 -6.15 -16.56
C VAL A 65 -0.30 -5.57 -15.40
N ALA A 66 0.37 -5.18 -14.32
CA ALA A 66 -0.26 -4.45 -13.23
C ALA A 66 -0.83 -3.11 -13.72
N ASP A 67 -1.93 -2.64 -13.13
CA ASP A 67 -2.44 -1.28 -13.39
C ASP A 67 -1.62 -0.24 -12.63
N LEU A 68 -1.10 -0.63 -11.45
CA LEU A 68 -0.24 0.19 -10.61
C LEU A 68 0.80 -0.70 -9.94
N VAL A 69 2.04 -0.23 -9.85
CA VAL A 69 3.10 -0.85 -9.04
C VAL A 69 3.62 0.13 -7.99
N ILE A 70 3.76 -0.35 -6.75
CA ILE A 70 4.48 0.38 -5.69
C ILE A 70 5.86 -0.25 -5.54
N THR A 71 6.90 0.49 -5.91
CA THR A 71 8.26 -0.05 -6.01
C THR A 71 9.03 0.04 -4.70
N ASN A 72 9.85 -0.96 -4.37
CA ASN A 72 10.79 -0.95 -3.24
C ASN A 72 10.14 -0.66 -1.87
N ALA A 73 8.92 -1.13 -1.64
CA ALA A 73 8.19 -0.91 -0.41
C ALA A 73 8.74 -1.75 0.75
N LEU A 74 8.87 -1.15 1.94
CA LEU A 74 9.02 -1.92 3.17
C LEU A 74 7.62 -2.20 3.74
N ILE A 75 7.17 -3.45 3.60
CA ILE A 75 5.87 -3.89 4.07
C ILE A 75 5.98 -4.29 5.54
N ILE A 76 5.04 -3.80 6.36
CA ILE A 76 4.84 -4.28 7.73
C ILE A 76 3.42 -4.81 7.80
N ASP A 77 3.28 -6.10 8.05
CA ASP A 77 1.99 -6.74 8.24
C ASP A 77 2.11 -7.91 9.21
N HIS A 78 0.97 -8.47 9.61
CA HIS A 78 0.89 -9.54 10.61
C HIS A 78 1.67 -10.81 10.22
N TRP A 79 1.97 -11.01 8.93
CA TRP A 79 2.68 -12.17 8.41
C TRP A 79 4.19 -11.94 8.24
N GLY A 80 4.68 -10.69 8.36
CA GLY A 80 6.11 -10.40 8.28
C GLY A 80 6.47 -8.94 7.99
N ILE A 81 7.77 -8.66 8.08
CA ILE A 81 8.39 -7.36 7.77
C ILE A 81 9.34 -7.56 6.60
N VAL A 82 8.87 -7.28 5.39
CA VAL A 82 9.60 -7.64 4.15
C VAL A 82 9.71 -6.48 3.18
N LYS A 83 10.76 -6.52 2.36
CA LYS A 83 10.99 -5.60 1.25
C LYS A 83 10.53 -6.23 -0.05
N ALA A 84 9.60 -5.58 -0.76
CA ALA A 84 9.05 -6.09 -2.02
C ALA A 84 8.46 -4.97 -2.87
N ASP A 85 8.18 -5.27 -4.14
CA ASP A 85 7.27 -4.50 -4.97
C ASP A 85 5.83 -5.01 -4.77
N ILE A 86 4.85 -4.12 -4.89
CA ILE A 86 3.42 -4.45 -4.76
C ILE A 86 2.71 -4.16 -6.08
N GLY A 87 2.12 -5.17 -6.70
CA GLY A 87 1.34 -5.04 -7.93
C GLY A 87 -0.15 -4.95 -7.64
N ILE A 88 -0.83 -3.97 -8.23
CA ILE A 88 -2.28 -3.78 -8.13
C ILE A 88 -2.91 -3.98 -9.51
N LYS A 89 -3.98 -4.77 -9.56
CA LYS A 89 -4.78 -5.02 -10.76
C LYS A 89 -6.26 -4.98 -10.44
N ASN A 90 -7.06 -4.25 -11.22
CA ASN A 90 -8.52 -4.14 -11.08
C ASN A 90 -8.94 -3.77 -9.63
N GLY A 91 -8.22 -2.83 -9.01
CA GLY A 91 -8.50 -2.37 -7.65
C GLY A 91 -8.16 -3.38 -6.53
N ARG A 92 -7.38 -4.42 -6.82
CA ARG A 92 -6.98 -5.45 -5.84
C ARG A 92 -5.47 -5.67 -5.87
N ILE A 93 -4.91 -6.07 -4.73
CA ILE A 93 -3.53 -6.55 -4.64
C ILE A 93 -3.44 -7.83 -5.46
N ALA A 94 -2.66 -7.81 -6.54
CA ALA A 94 -2.49 -8.92 -7.47
C ALA A 94 -1.30 -9.81 -7.09
N ALA A 95 -0.20 -9.19 -6.64
CA ALA A 95 1.00 -9.88 -6.20
C ALA A 95 1.89 -9.00 -5.31
N ILE A 96 2.70 -9.66 -4.49
CA ILE A 96 3.79 -9.08 -3.70
C ILE A 96 5.04 -9.88 -4.07
N GLY A 97 6.07 -9.21 -4.61
CA GLY A 97 7.23 -9.89 -5.17
C GLY A 97 8.18 -8.95 -5.87
N LYS A 98 8.73 -9.37 -7.00
CA LYS A 98 9.66 -8.56 -7.81
C LYS A 98 8.96 -8.06 -9.08
N ALA A 99 8.93 -6.75 -9.28
CA ALA A 99 8.36 -6.13 -10.47
C ALA A 99 9.41 -5.89 -11.57
N GLY A 100 8.96 -5.82 -12.83
CA GLY A 100 9.82 -5.44 -13.93
C GLY A 100 9.37 -5.96 -15.29
N ASN A 101 10.33 -6.12 -16.18
CA ASN A 101 10.12 -6.66 -17.52
C ASN A 101 10.75 -8.06 -17.63
N PRO A 102 9.95 -9.12 -17.84
CA PRO A 102 10.48 -10.47 -17.97
C PRO A 102 11.35 -10.69 -19.22
N ASP A 103 11.30 -9.79 -20.21
CA ASP A 103 12.12 -9.92 -21.41
C ASP A 103 13.61 -9.67 -21.15
N VAL A 104 13.94 -8.91 -20.10
CA VAL A 104 15.32 -8.42 -19.83
C VAL A 104 15.75 -8.50 -18.37
N GLN A 105 14.87 -8.91 -17.46
CA GLN A 105 15.16 -9.05 -16.03
C GLN A 105 14.74 -10.42 -15.51
N ASP A 106 15.52 -10.95 -14.56
CA ASP A 106 15.23 -12.24 -13.95
C ASP A 106 14.16 -12.14 -12.84
N ASN A 107 13.51 -13.27 -12.56
CA ASN A 107 12.61 -13.49 -11.41
C ASN A 107 11.45 -12.48 -11.30
N VAL A 108 10.86 -12.04 -12.42
CA VAL A 108 9.73 -11.10 -12.43
C VAL A 108 8.41 -11.80 -12.06
N ASP A 109 7.80 -11.38 -10.95
CA ASP A 109 6.46 -11.80 -10.52
C ASP A 109 5.37 -10.81 -10.98
N ILE A 110 5.73 -9.53 -11.10
CA ILE A 110 4.81 -8.42 -11.43
C ILE A 110 5.28 -7.74 -12.72
N ILE A 111 4.55 -7.97 -13.82
CA ILE A 111 4.91 -7.38 -15.11
C ILE A 111 4.51 -5.90 -15.13
N ILE A 112 5.48 -5.04 -15.44
CA ILE A 112 5.27 -3.62 -15.73
C ILE A 112 5.14 -3.46 -17.24
N GLY A 113 4.10 -2.78 -17.72
CA GLY A 113 3.91 -2.49 -19.15
C GLY A 113 3.35 -1.10 -19.39
N PRO A 114 2.92 -0.80 -20.63
CA PRO A 114 2.46 0.54 -21.01
C PRO A 114 1.22 1.04 -20.25
N GLY A 115 0.45 0.13 -19.64
CA GLY A 115 -0.74 0.43 -18.83
C GLY A 115 -0.48 0.50 -17.32
N THR A 116 0.77 0.43 -16.88
CA THR A 116 1.13 0.41 -15.46
C THR A 116 1.56 1.80 -14.98
N ASP A 117 0.87 2.33 -13.96
CA ASP A 117 1.33 3.51 -13.22
C ASP A 117 2.32 3.12 -12.11
N VAL A 118 3.08 4.09 -11.57
CA VAL A 118 4.17 3.83 -10.61
C VAL A 118 4.11 4.76 -9.40
N ILE A 119 4.17 4.17 -8.21
CA ILE A 119 4.43 4.88 -6.94
C ILE A 119 5.78 4.46 -6.37
N GLY A 120 6.64 5.43 -6.05
CA GLY A 120 7.92 5.19 -5.39
C GLY A 120 7.75 4.90 -3.89
N GLY A 121 7.93 3.64 -3.50
CA GLY A 121 7.89 3.17 -2.11
C GLY A 121 9.26 3.12 -1.42
N GLU A 122 10.35 3.46 -2.11
CA GLU A 122 11.69 3.46 -1.52
C GLU A 122 11.78 4.37 -0.28
N GLY A 123 12.26 3.78 0.82
CA GLY A 123 12.35 4.46 2.11
C GLY A 123 10.99 4.82 2.72
N LYS A 124 9.91 4.12 2.33
CA LYS A 124 8.58 4.22 2.94
C LYS A 124 8.17 2.88 3.54
N ILE A 125 7.41 2.95 4.63
CA ILE A 125 6.70 1.81 5.19
C ILE A 125 5.30 1.78 4.57
N ILE A 126 4.84 0.59 4.21
CA ILE A 126 3.48 0.36 3.72
C ILE A 126 2.79 -0.65 4.62
N THR A 127 1.58 -0.32 5.06
CA THR A 127 0.71 -1.18 5.87
C THR A 127 -0.64 -1.31 5.20
N ALA A 128 -1.44 -2.27 5.63
CA ALA A 128 -2.88 -2.24 5.35
C ALA A 128 -3.52 -0.99 5.97
N GLY A 129 -4.66 -0.57 5.43
CA GLY A 129 -5.51 0.45 6.05
C GLY A 129 -6.19 -0.11 7.30
N GLY A 130 -6.34 0.74 8.33
CA GLY A 130 -6.94 0.33 9.58
C GLY A 130 -8.45 0.10 9.47
N ILE A 131 -8.97 -0.78 10.35
CA ILE A 131 -10.40 -1.06 10.51
C ILE A 131 -10.81 -0.64 11.92
N ASP A 132 -11.64 0.39 12.03
CA ASP A 132 -12.24 0.78 13.31
C ASP A 132 -13.63 0.15 13.43
N ALA A 133 -13.82 -0.69 14.46
CA ALA A 133 -15.04 -1.45 14.67
C ALA A 133 -15.98 -0.86 15.74
N HIS A 134 -15.71 0.35 16.24
CA HIS A 134 -16.49 0.96 17.32
C HIS A 134 -16.86 2.41 17.00
N ILE A 135 -17.47 2.64 15.83
CA ILE A 135 -17.85 3.98 15.40
C ILE A 135 -19.27 4.34 15.84
N HIS A 136 -19.38 5.50 16.49
CA HIS A 136 -20.65 6.19 16.67
C HIS A 136 -20.80 7.19 15.53
N PHE A 137 -21.73 6.96 14.60
CA PHE A 137 -21.97 7.87 13.46
C PHE A 137 -22.73 9.14 13.90
N ILE A 138 -22.06 9.96 14.73
CA ILE A 138 -22.56 11.22 15.29
C ILE A 138 -22.53 12.32 14.23
N CYS A 139 -21.46 12.39 13.45
CA CYS A 139 -21.30 13.37 12.39
C CYS A 139 -20.40 12.84 11.25
N PRO A 140 -20.62 13.26 10.00
CA PRO A 140 -19.87 12.77 8.84
C PRO A 140 -18.40 13.22 8.81
N GLN A 141 -18.04 14.27 9.54
CA GLN A 141 -16.66 14.79 9.60
C GLN A 141 -15.67 13.77 10.19
N GLN A 142 -16.15 12.80 10.96
CA GLN A 142 -15.33 11.70 11.48
C GLN A 142 -14.66 10.88 10.37
N ILE A 143 -15.25 10.83 9.18
CA ILE A 143 -14.74 10.03 8.06
C ILE A 143 -13.42 10.61 7.54
N GLU A 144 -13.34 11.94 7.39
CA GLU A 144 -12.11 12.61 6.95
C GLU A 144 -11.00 12.46 8.01
N GLU A 145 -11.35 12.61 9.30
CA GLU A 145 -10.41 12.43 10.40
C GLU A 145 -9.88 10.99 10.47
N ALA A 146 -10.76 10.00 10.31
CA ALA A 146 -10.40 8.59 10.28
C ALA A 146 -9.44 8.31 9.12
N LEU A 147 -9.76 8.78 7.91
CA LEU A 147 -8.94 8.61 6.73
C LEU A 147 -7.55 9.25 6.88
N ALA A 148 -7.47 10.47 7.42
CA ALA A 148 -6.20 11.17 7.66
C ALA A 148 -5.29 10.43 8.65
N SER A 149 -5.88 9.65 9.57
CA SER A 149 -5.15 8.79 10.51
C SER A 149 -4.79 7.40 9.96
N GLY A 150 -5.21 7.06 8.73
CA GLY A 150 -4.94 5.78 8.08
C GLY A 150 -6.01 4.70 8.28
N ILE A 151 -7.19 5.04 8.78
CA ILE A 151 -8.36 4.14 8.82
C ILE A 151 -9.08 4.19 7.48
N THR A 152 -9.29 3.03 6.86
CA THR A 152 -9.98 2.91 5.56
C THR A 152 -11.28 2.14 5.66
N THR A 153 -11.67 1.66 6.84
CA THR A 153 -12.96 1.01 7.07
C THR A 153 -13.48 1.34 8.46
N MET A 154 -14.75 1.75 8.51
CA MET A 154 -15.45 2.15 9.73
C MET A 154 -16.70 1.26 9.91
N LEU A 155 -16.76 0.51 11.01
CA LEU A 155 -17.94 -0.28 11.40
C LEU A 155 -18.55 0.33 12.66
N GLY A 156 -19.87 0.47 12.65
CA GLY A 156 -20.55 1.19 13.72
C GLY A 156 -22.04 1.34 13.50
N GLY A 157 -22.62 2.31 14.21
CA GLY A 157 -24.02 2.67 14.07
C GLY A 157 -24.32 4.08 14.57
N GLY A 158 -25.41 4.64 14.09
CA GLY A 158 -25.84 5.98 14.45
C GLY A 158 -26.80 6.59 13.44
N THR A 159 -27.42 7.70 13.83
CA THR A 159 -28.34 8.49 12.99
C THR A 159 -28.05 9.99 13.12
N GLY A 160 -26.78 10.35 13.33
CA GLY A 160 -26.37 11.73 13.63
C GLY A 160 -26.37 12.05 15.13
N PRO A 161 -26.45 13.35 15.52
CA PRO A 161 -26.25 13.80 16.89
C PRO A 161 -27.49 13.60 17.79
N SER A 162 -28.01 12.37 17.82
CA SER A 162 -29.13 11.96 18.67
C SER A 162 -28.65 11.45 20.03
N THR A 163 -29.49 11.55 21.07
CA THR A 163 -29.17 10.97 22.40
C THR A 163 -28.84 9.48 22.30
N GLY A 164 -29.51 8.73 21.42
CA GLY A 164 -29.25 7.30 21.20
C GLY A 164 -27.88 7.05 20.59
N THR A 165 -27.54 7.77 19.52
CA THR A 165 -26.23 7.63 18.84
C THR A 165 -25.08 8.10 19.72
N ASN A 166 -25.27 9.15 20.51
CA ASN A 166 -24.26 9.62 21.46
C ASN A 166 -23.92 8.58 22.54
N ALA A 167 -24.79 7.59 22.77
CA ALA A 167 -24.60 6.55 23.77
C ALA A 167 -24.33 5.16 23.18
N THR A 168 -24.79 4.88 21.95
CA THR A 168 -24.79 3.51 21.38
C THR A 168 -24.45 3.52 19.89
N THR A 169 -23.70 2.50 19.45
CA THR A 169 -23.37 2.24 18.04
C THR A 169 -24.52 1.53 17.32
N CYS A 170 -25.72 2.12 17.36
CA CYS A 170 -26.94 1.53 16.82
C CYS A 170 -27.57 2.42 15.74
N THR A 171 -27.90 1.82 14.60
CA THR A 171 -28.76 2.40 13.56
C THR A 171 -30.12 1.70 13.60
N PRO A 172 -31.10 2.19 14.39
CA PRO A 172 -32.25 1.39 14.79
C PRO A 172 -33.33 1.30 13.71
N GLY A 173 -33.59 0.09 13.22
CA GLY A 173 -34.74 -0.24 12.38
C GLY A 173 -34.57 0.06 10.88
N PRO A 174 -35.45 -0.51 10.03
CA PRO A 174 -35.23 -0.52 8.57
C PRO A 174 -35.11 0.86 7.93
N TRP A 175 -35.91 1.84 8.36
CA TRP A 175 -35.90 3.18 7.77
C TRP A 175 -34.56 3.90 8.03
N ASN A 176 -34.06 3.87 9.26
CA ASN A 176 -32.78 4.50 9.62
C ASN A 176 -31.60 3.81 8.92
N ILE A 177 -31.61 2.47 8.85
CA ILE A 177 -30.58 1.70 8.14
C ILE A 177 -30.55 2.12 6.66
N HIS A 178 -31.72 2.18 6.02
CA HIS A 178 -31.81 2.58 4.62
C HIS A 178 -31.30 4.02 4.38
N ARG A 179 -31.65 4.98 5.25
CA ARG A 179 -31.14 6.36 5.15
C ARG A 179 -29.62 6.44 5.33
N MET A 180 -29.05 5.66 6.26
CA MET A 180 -27.60 5.64 6.48
C MET A 180 -26.85 4.98 5.33
N LEU A 181 -27.42 3.93 4.71
CA LEU A 181 -26.84 3.32 3.51
C LEU A 181 -26.84 4.30 2.32
N GLU A 182 -27.92 5.05 2.11
CA GLU A 182 -27.93 6.11 1.09
C GLU A 182 -26.91 7.22 1.38
N ALA A 183 -26.76 7.62 2.65
CA ALA A 183 -25.77 8.62 3.04
C ALA A 183 -24.32 8.13 2.82
N ALA A 184 -24.06 6.82 2.97
CA ALA A 184 -22.73 6.24 2.81
C ALA A 184 -22.15 6.43 1.40
N GLU A 185 -22.99 6.50 0.36
CA GLU A 185 -22.56 6.71 -1.03
C GLU A 185 -21.86 8.07 -1.28
N ALA A 186 -21.97 9.01 -0.35
CA ALA A 186 -21.34 10.33 -0.45
C ALA A 186 -19.86 10.34 0.00
N PHE A 187 -19.35 9.23 0.52
CA PHE A 187 -18.05 9.16 1.19
C PHE A 187 -17.07 8.22 0.47
N PRO A 188 -15.75 8.49 0.57
CA PRO A 188 -14.71 7.68 -0.06
C PRO A 188 -14.49 6.31 0.61
#